data_AF-A0A7J9HQD3-F1
#
_entry.id   AF-A0A7J9HQD3-F1
#
_cell.length_a   1.000
_cell.length_b   1.000
_cell.length_c   1.000
_cell.angle_alpha   90.00
_cell.angle_beta   90.00
_cell.angle_gamma   90.00
#
_symmetry.space_group_name_H-M   'P 1'
#
loop_
_entity.id
_entity.type
_entity.pdbx_description
1 polymer ?
#
loop_
_entity_poly.entity_id
_entity_poly.type
_entity_poly.pdbx_seq_one_letter_code
_entity_poly.pdbx_strand_id
1 'polypeptide(L)'
;MEMLTRKKPTDEMFTSEMSLKDFLKESLFHSVTKVIDATILQEGEVHYTAKINCITSVIELALDCSAESPSGRTNMVDVVAELKKIKTRYLKDARTR
;
A
#
# COMPACT_ATOMS: atom_id res chain seq x y z
N MET A 1 5.08 3.15 -2.47
CA MET A 1 4.14 2.85 -3.57
C MET A 1 4.80 2.00 -4.64
N GLU A 2 5.93 2.45 -5.21
CA GLU A 2 6.65 1.73 -6.28
C GLU A 2 7.03 0.30 -5.92
N MET A 3 7.48 0.06 -4.68
CA MET A 3 7.81 -1.29 -4.21
C MET A 3 6.60 -2.24 -4.27
N LEU A 4 5.39 -1.74 -4.03
CA LEU A 4 4.16 -2.55 -4.01
C LEU A 4 3.66 -2.86 -5.41
N THR A 5 3.78 -1.91 -6.34
CA THR A 5 3.19 -2.01 -7.68
C THR A 5 4.17 -2.42 -8.77
N ARG A 6 5.49 -2.36 -8.46
CA ARG A 6 6.62 -2.47 -9.40
C ARG A 6 6.53 -1.51 -10.60
N LYS A 7 5.84 -0.39 -10.42
CA LYS A 7 5.70 0.69 -11.39
C LYS A 7 6.42 1.94 -10.92
N LYS A 8 7.05 2.67 -11.84
CA LYS A 8 7.64 3.98 -11.56
C LYS A 8 6.56 5.06 -11.65
N PRO A 9 6.65 6.15 -10.87
CA PRO A 9 5.71 7.27 -10.98
C PRO A 9 5.77 7.95 -12.35
N THR A 10 6.84 7.74 -13.10
CA THR A 10 7.09 8.27 -14.45
C THR A 10 6.86 7.24 -15.56
N ASP A 11 6.29 6.08 -15.26
CA ASP A 11 5.91 5.12 -16.32
C ASP A 11 4.86 5.77 -17.24
N GLU A 12 4.91 5.46 -18.53
CA GLU A 12 4.08 6.10 -19.57
C GLU A 12 2.56 6.01 -19.31
N MET A 13 2.12 5.05 -18.50
CA MET A 13 0.72 4.91 -18.11
C MET A 13 0.24 5.99 -17.13
N PHE A 14 1.16 6.70 -16.47
CA PHE A 14 0.83 7.81 -15.57
C PHE A 14 0.98 9.13 -16.31
N THR A 15 -0.13 9.86 -16.39
CA THR A 15 -0.25 11.13 -17.11
C THR A 15 -0.68 12.24 -16.15
N SER A 16 -0.93 13.45 -16.68
CA SER A 16 -1.49 14.55 -15.89
C SER A 16 -2.81 14.22 -15.19
N GLU A 17 -3.59 13.28 -15.76
CA GLU A 17 -4.92 12.92 -15.24
C GLU A 17 -4.87 11.76 -14.23
N MET A 18 -3.80 10.97 -14.22
CA MET A 18 -3.70 9.79 -13.35
C MET A 18 -2.28 9.58 -12.88
N SER A 19 -2.04 9.84 -11.60
CA SER A 19 -0.77 9.54 -10.94
C SER A 19 -0.74 8.13 -10.33
N LEU A 20 0.46 7.66 -9.96
CA LEU A 20 0.61 6.40 -9.19
C LEU A 20 -0.16 6.43 -7.85
N LYS A 21 -0.31 7.62 -7.26
CA LYS A 21 -1.09 7.85 -6.05
C LYS A 21 -2.59 7.65 -6.33
N ASP A 22 -3.10 8.23 -7.41
CA ASP A 22 -4.52 8.08 -7.80
C ASP A 22 -4.83 6.62 -8.13
N PHE A 23 -3.92 5.96 -8.84
CA PHE A 23 -4.02 4.53 -9.16
C PHE A 23 -4.15 3.64 -7.90
N LEU A 24 -3.33 3.90 -6.87
CA LEU A 24 -3.46 3.20 -5.60
C LEU A 24 -4.71 3.59 -4.81
N LYS A 25 -5.12 4.86 -4.86
CA LYS A 25 -6.35 5.33 -4.21
C LYS A 25 -7.58 4.64 -4.78
N GLU A 26 -7.68 4.53 -6.10
CA GLU A 26 -8.75 3.78 -6.78
C GLU A 26 -8.74 2.29 -6.37
N SER A 27 -7.55 1.69 -6.21
CA SER A 27 -7.43 0.29 -5.81
C SER A 27 -8.06 -0.04 -4.46
N LEU A 28 -8.11 0.93 -3.53
CA LEU A 28 -8.75 0.76 -2.22
C LEU A 28 -10.27 0.60 -2.32
N PHE A 29 -10.89 1.20 -3.34
CA PHE A 29 -12.34 1.12 -3.57
C PHE A 29 -12.74 -0.11 -4.41
N HIS A 30 -11.85 -0.57 -5.29
CA HIS A 30 -12.16 -1.66 -6.21
C HIS A 30 -11.49 -2.97 -5.81
N SER A 31 -10.17 -3.04 -5.89
CA SER A 31 -9.41 -4.26 -5.66
C SER A 31 -7.91 -3.98 -5.57
N VAL A 32 -7.36 -4.11 -4.36
CA VAL A 32 -5.91 -4.00 -4.11
C VAL A 32 -5.13 -5.08 -4.86
N THR A 33 -5.69 -6.27 -5.05
CA THR A 33 -4.97 -7.40 -5.66
C THR A 33 -4.58 -7.14 -7.12
N LYS A 34 -5.32 -6.28 -7.84
CA LYS A 34 -5.06 -5.97 -9.25
C LYS A 34 -3.88 -5.01 -9.48
N VAL A 35 -3.49 -4.26 -8.47
CA VAL A 35 -2.47 -3.21 -8.61
C VAL A 35 -1.13 -3.60 -8.00
N ILE A 36 -1.14 -4.61 -7.14
CA ILE A 36 0.03 -5.12 -6.42
C ILE A 36 0.79 -6.10 -7.31
N ASP A 37 2.11 -6.02 -7.22
CA ASP A 37 3.00 -6.92 -7.91
C ASP A 37 2.79 -8.38 -7.47
N ALA A 38 2.71 -9.27 -8.45
CA ALA A 38 2.42 -10.69 -8.23
C ALA A 38 3.55 -11.44 -7.50
N THR A 39 4.73 -10.86 -7.31
CA THR A 39 5.78 -11.47 -6.46
C THR A 39 5.54 -11.20 -4.97
N ILE A 40 4.70 -10.20 -4.64
CA ILE A 40 4.36 -9.82 -3.26
C ILE A 40 3.09 -10.53 -2.79
N LEU A 41 2.08 -10.60 -3.66
CA LEU A 41 0.76 -11.15 -3.37
C LEU A 41 0.31 -12.09 -4.50
N GLN A 42 0.09 -13.36 -4.18
CA GLN A 42 -0.42 -14.38 -5.12
C GLN A 42 -1.71 -14.98 -4.62
N GLU A 43 -2.70 -15.10 -5.50
CA GLU A 43 -3.98 -15.74 -5.15
C GLU A 43 -3.75 -17.17 -4.63
N GLY A 44 -4.36 -17.47 -3.48
CA GLY A 44 -4.31 -18.80 -2.87
C GLY A 44 -3.07 -19.09 -2.01
N GLU A 45 -2.17 -18.12 -1.81
CA GLU A 45 -0.99 -18.34 -0.96
C GLU A 45 -1.31 -18.36 0.55
N VAL A 46 -0.37 -18.87 1.34
CA VAL A 46 -0.50 -18.88 2.80
C VAL A 46 -0.58 -17.44 3.32
N HIS A 47 -1.52 -17.19 4.24
CA HIS A 47 -1.78 -15.88 4.84
C HIS A 47 -2.26 -14.80 3.84
N TYR A 48 -2.83 -15.19 2.68
CA TYR A 48 -3.34 -14.27 1.65
C TYR A 48 -4.17 -13.10 2.21
N THR A 49 -5.15 -13.38 3.07
CA THR A 49 -6.00 -12.34 3.70
C THR A 49 -5.19 -11.41 4.60
N ALA A 50 -4.26 -11.95 5.40
CA ALA A 50 -3.42 -11.13 6.27
C ALA A 50 -2.47 -10.23 5.46
N LYS A 51 -1.94 -10.73 4.34
CA LYS A 51 -1.14 -9.93 3.40
C LYS A 51 -1.96 -8.82 2.77
N ILE A 52 -3.17 -9.09 2.28
CA ILE A 52 -4.07 -8.05 1.73
C ILE A 52 -4.28 -6.94 2.77
N ASN A 53 -4.66 -7.30 4.00
CA ASN A 53 -4.90 -6.30 5.04
C ASN A 53 -3.65 -5.48 5.36
N CYS A 54 -2.49 -6.13 5.43
CA CYS A 54 -1.20 -5.45 5.62
C CYS A 54 -0.92 -4.45 4.48
N ILE A 55 -1.06 -4.90 3.24
CA ILE A 55 -0.82 -4.08 2.04
C ILE A 55 -1.78 -2.90 2.00
N THR A 56 -3.08 -3.10 2.27
CA THR A 56 -4.08 -2.04 2.35
C THR A 56 -3.65 -0.95 3.33
N SER A 57 -3.26 -1.33 4.56
CA SER A 57 -2.79 -0.34 5.55
C SER A 57 -1.49 0.37 5.14
N VAL A 58 -0.59 -0.32 4.41
CA VAL A 58 0.61 0.34 3.85
C VAL A 58 0.25 1.32 2.74
N ILE A 59 -0.75 1.00 1.90
CA ILE A 59 -1.25 1.94 0.87
C ILE A 59 -1.83 3.18 1.52
N GLU A 60 -2.72 3.02 2.52
CA GLU A 60 -3.31 4.14 3.27
C GLU A 60 -2.22 5.06 3.85
N LEU A 61 -1.24 4.49 4.56
CA LEU A 61 -0.12 5.27 5.10
C LEU A 61 0.71 5.96 4.00
N ALA A 62 0.92 5.30 2.86
CA ALA A 62 1.63 5.89 1.74
C ALA A 62 0.85 7.07 1.12
N LEU A 63 -0.49 6.98 1.05
CA LEU A 63 -1.35 8.08 0.59
C LEU A 63 -1.25 9.28 1.53
N ASP A 64 -1.25 9.05 2.84
CA ASP A 64 -1.07 10.11 3.84
C ASP A 64 0.33 10.77 3.71
N CYS A 65 1.38 9.98 3.53
CA CYS A 65 2.74 10.49 3.32
C CYS A 65 2.88 11.33 2.04
N SER A 66 2.01 11.11 1.05
CA SER A 66 2.00 11.76 -0.26
C SER A 66 0.86 12.76 -0.43
N ALA A 67 0.29 13.26 0.67
CA ALA A 67 -0.66 14.36 0.62
C ALA A 67 -0.08 15.57 -0.13
N GLU A 68 -0.90 16.27 -0.92
CA GLU A 68 -0.44 17.41 -1.72
C GLU A 68 0.09 18.52 -0.83
N SER A 69 -0.70 18.89 0.19
CA SER A 69 -0.29 19.87 1.20
C SER A 69 0.79 19.31 2.11
N PRO A 70 1.91 20.02 2.32
CA PRO A 70 2.92 19.63 3.30
C PRO A 70 2.36 19.41 4.71
N SER A 71 1.37 20.23 5.12
CA SER A 71 0.74 20.11 6.45
C SER A 71 -0.17 18.89 6.60
N GLY A 72 -0.59 18.29 5.49
CA GLY A 72 -1.38 17.06 5.48
C GLY A 72 -0.54 15.79 5.52
N ARG A 73 0.80 15.90 5.39
CA ARG A 73 1.68 14.74 5.36
C ARG A 73 2.02 14.26 6.76
N THR A 74 1.89 12.97 6.99
CA THR A 74 2.34 12.34 8.24
C THR A 74 3.85 12.50 8.41
N ASN A 75 4.29 12.93 9.60
CA ASN A 75 5.72 13.07 9.88
C ASN A 75 6.40 11.69 10.01
N MET A 76 7.71 11.65 9.79
CA MET A 76 8.44 10.37 9.73
C MET A 76 8.48 9.60 11.06
N VAL A 77 8.34 10.28 12.21
CA VAL A 77 8.26 9.60 13.52
C VAL A 77 6.98 8.77 13.59
N ASP A 78 5.86 9.37 13.20
CA ASP A 78 4.56 8.71 13.17
C ASP A 78 4.49 7.64 12.08
N VAL A 79 5.09 7.87 10.90
CA VAL A 79 5.19 6.86 9.85
C VAL A 79 5.89 5.60 10.36
N VAL A 80 7.03 5.74 11.05
CA VAL A 80 7.75 4.59 11.62
C VAL A 80 6.92 3.89 12.70
N ALA A 81 6.20 4.65 13.53
CA ALA A 81 5.31 4.09 14.54
C ALA A 81 4.18 3.27 13.90
N GLU A 82 3.53 3.80 12.87
CA GLU A 82 2.46 3.11 12.14
C GLU A 82 2.97 1.88 11.39
N LEU A 83 4.12 1.94 10.71
CA LEU A 83 4.73 0.78 10.07
C LEU A 83 5.02 -0.35 11.08
N LYS A 84 5.49 -0.02 12.28
CA LYS A 84 5.68 -1.00 13.36
C LYS A 84 4.35 -1.64 13.77
N LYS A 85 3.29 -0.84 13.93
CA LYS A 85 1.94 -1.35 14.25
C LYS A 85 1.40 -2.28 13.16
N ILE A 86 1.52 -1.88 11.89
CA ILE A 86 1.12 -2.68 10.72
C ILE A 86 1.87 -4.02 10.72
N LYS A 87 3.20 -4.00 10.89
CA LYS A 87 4.01 -5.21 10.98
C LYS A 87 3.57 -6.12 12.13
N THR A 88 3.34 -5.57 13.32
CA THR A 88 2.89 -6.35 14.48
C THR A 88 1.52 -6.98 14.23
N ARG A 89 0.58 -6.26 13.60
CA ARG A 89 -0.75 -6.79 13.24
C ARG A 89 -0.62 -7.93 12.23
N TYR A 90 0.14 -7.72 11.14
CA TYR A 90 0.39 -8.75 10.14
C TYR A 90 0.98 -10.03 10.74
N LEU A 91 1.99 -9.90 11.62
CA LEU A 91 2.60 -11.07 12.27
C LEU A 91 1.65 -11.81 13.22
N LYS A 92 0.64 -11.13 13.79
CA LYS A 92 -0.40 -11.79 14.59
C LYS A 92 -1.39 -12.52 13.69
N ASP A 93 -1.87 -11.86 12.64
CA ASP A 93 -2.86 -12.40 11.72
C ASP A 93 -2.31 -13.57 10.88
N ALA A 94 -1.01 -13.55 10.60
CA ALA A 94 -0.31 -14.67 9.97
C ALA A 94 -0.06 -15.84 10.93
N ARG A 95 -0.07 -15.65 12.25
CA ARG A 95 0.15 -16.73 13.23
C ARG A 95 -1.13 -17.46 13.65
N THR A 96 -2.30 -16.88 13.43
CA THR A 96 -3.59 -17.40 13.92
C THR A 96 -4.16 -18.56 13.09
N ARG A 97 -3.35 -19.30 12.31
CA ARG A 97 -3.75 -20.54 11.63
C ARG A 97 -2.60 -21.53 11.56
#